data_AF-A0A9X9WQW0-F1
#
_entry.id   AF-A0A9X9WQW0-F1
#
_cell.length_a   1.000
_cell.length_b   1.000
_cell.length_c   1.000
_cell.angle_alpha   90.00
_cell.angle_beta   90.00
_cell.angle_gamma   90.00
#
_symmetry.space_group_name_H-M   'P 1'
#
loop_
_entity.id
_entity.type
_entity.pdbx_description
1 polymer ?
#
loop_
_entity_poly.entity_id
_entity_poly.type
_entity_poly.pdbx_seq_one_letter_code
_entity_poly.pdbx_strand_id
1 'polypeptide(L)'
;RVIGDWMEDARHYQTNLVPGDHANPDGRIAEDIRIATEFAVDLASSLFYCVLLLVTFVGILWSLSGSIHILGLGVPGHLVALAFGYAGMGAMIAFLLGRPLVRATDARQTKEADFRFGLVRAHESAEPIAIARGEALERQRLGTTFETIAQSWYDQSMGLARLLAFSSGYVA
;
A
#
# COMPACT_ATOMS: atom_id res chain seq x y z
N ARG A 1 17.37 21.36 -2.58
CA ARG A 1 16.04 21.95 -2.27
C ARG A 1 15.61 21.56 -0.87
N VAL A 2 15.42 20.26 -0.57
CA VAL A 2 15.02 19.78 0.78
C VAL A 2 15.91 20.30 1.92
N ILE A 3 17.24 20.26 1.77
CA ILE A 3 18.16 20.81 2.78
C ILE A 3 17.99 22.33 2.97
N GLY A 4 17.69 23.05 1.88
CA GLY A 4 17.43 24.48 1.92
C GLY A 4 16.17 24.81 2.70
N ASP A 5 15.08 24.10 2.41
CA ASP A 5 13.78 24.26 3.11
C ASP A 5 13.89 23.85 4.60
N TRP A 6 14.74 22.87 4.93
CA TRP A 6 15.01 22.44 6.31
C TRP A 6 15.83 23.47 7.12
N MET A 7 16.74 24.17 6.46
CA MET A 7 17.61 25.17 7.10
C MET A 7 17.08 26.60 7.03
N GLU A 8 15.97 26.83 6.32
CA GLU A 8 15.29 28.12 6.24
C GLU A 8 14.77 28.55 7.62
N ASP A 9 14.87 29.86 7.93
CA ASP A 9 14.39 30.47 9.18
C ASP A 9 14.83 29.77 10.48
N ALA A 10 15.95 29.05 10.48
CA ALA A 10 16.40 28.22 11.60
C ALA A 10 15.37 27.15 12.03
N ARG A 11 14.56 26.64 11.11
CA ARG A 11 13.54 25.59 11.37
C ARG A 11 14.11 24.36 12.08
N HIS A 12 15.30 23.92 11.69
CA HIS A 12 16.05 22.85 12.38
C HIS A 12 16.27 23.09 13.88
N TYR A 13 16.38 24.34 14.31
CA TYR A 13 16.47 24.72 15.73
C TYR A 13 15.07 24.88 16.35
N GLN A 14 14.13 25.48 15.62
CA GLN A 14 12.74 25.65 16.07
C GLN A 14 12.06 24.31 16.38
N THR A 15 12.36 23.24 15.63
CA THR A 15 11.85 21.88 15.89
C THR A 15 12.29 21.31 17.23
N ASN A 16 13.41 21.76 17.81
CA ASN A 16 13.84 21.35 19.16
C ASN A 16 13.15 22.17 20.28
N LEU A 17 12.56 23.31 19.94
CA LEU A 17 11.87 24.19 20.89
C LEU A 17 10.37 23.86 21.01
N VAL A 18 9.82 23.14 20.04
CA VAL A 18 8.41 22.71 20.04
C VAL A 18 8.28 21.41 20.83
N PRO A 19 7.45 21.39 21.91
CA PRO A 19 7.13 20.14 22.61
C PRO A 19 6.44 19.16 21.65
N GLY A 20 6.99 17.96 21.51
CA GLY A 20 6.42 16.90 20.68
C GLY A 20 7.41 15.76 20.42
N ASP A 21 6.92 14.65 19.88
CA ASP A 21 7.70 13.44 19.60
C ASP A 21 8.52 13.58 18.30
N HIS A 22 9.53 14.44 18.32
CA HIS A 22 10.41 14.74 17.19
C HIS A 22 11.79 14.08 17.32
N ALA A 23 11.87 12.87 17.88
CA ALA A 23 13.14 12.17 17.99
C ALA A 23 13.75 11.93 16.58
N ASN A 24 14.95 12.47 16.34
CA ASN A 24 15.77 12.24 15.15
C ASN A 24 15.13 12.65 13.80
N PRO A 25 14.78 13.94 13.60
CA PRO A 25 14.10 14.42 12.39
C PRO A 25 14.98 14.29 11.13
N ASP A 26 16.29 14.41 11.29
CA ASP A 26 17.31 14.21 10.24
C ASP A 26 17.33 12.78 9.73
N GLY A 27 17.24 11.79 10.62
CA GLY A 27 17.11 10.38 10.24
C GLY A 27 15.83 10.11 9.44
N ARG A 28 14.70 10.73 9.84
CA ARG A 28 13.44 10.59 9.12
C ARG A 28 13.48 11.21 7.73
N ILE A 29 14.01 12.43 7.59
CA ILE A 29 14.15 13.09 6.28
C ILE A 29 15.02 12.25 5.34
N ALA A 30 16.13 11.71 5.83
CA ALA A 30 17.01 10.87 5.02
C ALA A 30 16.30 9.57 4.56
N GLU A 31 15.59 8.91 5.47
CA GLU A 31 14.87 7.66 5.19
C GLU A 31 13.70 7.89 4.22
N ASP A 32 12.91 8.94 4.43
CA ASP A 32 11.79 9.28 3.56
C ASP A 32 12.27 9.63 2.14
N ILE A 33 13.37 10.39 2.00
CA ILE A 33 13.99 10.66 0.69
C ILE A 33 14.45 9.37 0.03
N ARG A 34 15.09 8.46 0.79
CA ARG A 34 15.56 7.17 0.27
C ARG A 34 14.40 6.35 -0.25
N ILE A 35 13.37 6.12 0.58
CA ILE A 35 12.17 5.37 0.23
C ILE A 35 11.48 5.97 -0.99
N ALA A 36 11.26 7.29 -1.01
CA ALA A 36 10.61 7.96 -2.13
C ALA A 36 11.40 7.82 -3.43
N THR A 37 12.73 7.92 -3.36
CA THR A 37 13.61 7.81 -4.53
C THR A 37 13.67 6.37 -5.04
N GLU A 38 13.81 5.38 -4.15
CA GLU A 38 13.78 3.96 -4.51
C GLU A 38 12.46 3.59 -5.20
N PHE A 39 11.32 3.95 -4.61
CA PHE A 39 10.02 3.71 -5.22
C PHE A 39 9.84 4.43 -6.56
N ALA A 40 10.32 5.67 -6.69
CA ALA A 40 10.22 6.40 -7.94
C ALA A 40 11.04 5.73 -9.06
N VAL A 41 12.26 5.26 -8.74
CA VAL A 41 13.13 4.56 -9.69
C VAL A 41 12.53 3.22 -10.09
N ASP A 42 12.03 2.44 -9.13
CA ASP A 42 11.39 1.15 -9.39
C ASP A 42 10.13 1.30 -10.25
N LEU A 43 9.28 2.29 -9.92
CA LEU A 43 8.08 2.57 -10.69
C LEU A 43 8.42 3.01 -12.13
N ALA A 44 9.41 3.89 -12.29
CA ALA A 44 9.84 4.36 -13.60
C ALA A 44 10.41 3.20 -14.44
N SER A 45 11.25 2.36 -13.84
CA SER A 45 11.87 1.21 -14.52
C SER A 45 10.82 0.17 -14.90
N SER A 46 9.89 -0.14 -14.00
CA SER A 46 8.77 -1.04 -14.25
C SER A 46 7.85 -0.52 -15.35
N LEU A 47 7.47 0.76 -15.30
CA LEU A 47 6.66 1.38 -16.33
C LEU A 47 7.33 1.33 -17.70
N PHE A 48 8.63 1.66 -17.75
CA PHE A 48 9.40 1.59 -18.98
C PHE A 48 9.43 0.16 -19.56
N TYR A 49 9.68 -0.84 -18.70
CA TYR A 49 9.62 -2.24 -19.10
C TYR A 49 8.24 -2.65 -19.63
N CYS A 50 7.16 -2.28 -18.93
CA CYS A 50 5.80 -2.55 -19.37
C CYS A 50 5.46 -1.91 -20.73
N VAL A 51 5.95 -0.68 -20.99
CA VAL A 51 5.76 0.00 -22.28
C VAL A 51 6.51 -0.74 -23.39
N LEU A 52 7.76 -1.12 -23.17
CA LEU A 52 8.52 -1.92 -24.14
C LEU A 52 7.81 -3.24 -24.46
N LEU A 53 7.32 -3.93 -23.43
CA LEU A 53 6.58 -5.18 -23.57
C LEU A 53 5.29 -4.96 -24.37
N LEU A 54 4.53 -3.89 -24.07
CA LEU A 54 3.31 -3.53 -24.80
C LEU A 54 3.60 -3.31 -26.29
N VAL A 55 4.58 -2.47 -26.62
CA VAL A 55 4.94 -2.18 -28.02
C VAL A 55 5.38 -3.46 -28.75
N THR A 56 6.19 -4.28 -28.09
CA THR A 56 6.67 -5.56 -28.64
C THR A 56 5.51 -6.51 -28.92
N PHE A 57 4.62 -6.73 -27.95
CA PHE A 57 3.47 -7.62 -28.11
C PHE A 57 2.48 -7.10 -29.15
N VAL A 58 2.19 -5.80 -29.17
CA VAL A 58 1.33 -5.20 -30.20
C VAL A 58 1.95 -5.41 -31.58
N GLY A 59 3.27 -5.20 -31.74
CA GLY A 59 3.98 -5.44 -32.99
C GLY A 59 3.93 -6.90 -33.44
N ILE A 60 4.18 -7.85 -32.52
CA ILE A 60 4.08 -9.29 -32.78
C ILE A 60 2.66 -9.66 -33.21
N LEU A 61 1.64 -9.22 -32.46
CA LEU A 61 0.24 -9.49 -32.77
C LEU A 61 -0.15 -8.89 -34.11
N TRP A 62 0.33 -7.68 -34.44
CA TRP A 62 0.07 -7.07 -35.73
C TRP A 62 0.69 -7.85 -36.87
N SER A 63 1.94 -8.32 -36.72
CA SER A 63 2.63 -9.12 -37.74
C SER A 63 1.98 -10.49 -37.95
N LEU A 64 1.43 -11.09 -36.90
CA LEU A 64 0.74 -12.39 -36.96
C LEU A 64 -0.75 -12.24 -37.30
N SER A 65 -1.32 -11.04 -37.13
CA SER A 65 -2.73 -10.80 -37.37
C SER A 65 -3.01 -10.83 -38.86
N GLY A 66 -3.51 -11.98 -39.33
CA GLY A 66 -4.18 -12.06 -40.63
C GLY A 66 -5.43 -11.16 -40.70
N SER A 67 -6.03 -11.07 -41.88
CA SER A 67 -7.31 -10.41 -42.09
C SER A 67 -8.47 -11.39 -41.80
N ILE A 68 -9.30 -11.08 -40.81
CA ILE A 68 -10.59 -11.78 -40.63
C ILE A 68 -11.68 -10.88 -41.21
N HIS A 69 -12.56 -11.48 -42.00
CA HIS A 69 -13.75 -10.81 -42.51
C HIS A 69 -14.87 -10.97 -41.48
N ILE A 70 -15.27 -9.86 -40.86
CA ILE A 70 -16.41 -9.81 -39.95
C ILE A 70 -17.49 -9.01 -40.67
N LEU A 71 -18.68 -9.59 -40.86
CA LEU A 71 -19.80 -8.92 -41.56
C LEU A 71 -19.46 -8.40 -42.97
N GLY A 72 -18.51 -9.04 -43.67
CA GLY A 72 -18.08 -8.64 -45.02
C GLY A 72 -17.02 -7.53 -45.06
N LEU A 73 -16.65 -6.93 -43.92
CA LEU A 73 -15.54 -5.99 -43.81
C LEU A 73 -14.29 -6.73 -43.29
N GLY A 74 -13.21 -6.73 -44.07
CA GLY A 74 -11.92 -7.22 -43.62
C GLY A 74 -11.35 -6.28 -42.57
N VAL A 75 -11.27 -6.71 -41.31
CA VAL A 75 -10.64 -5.92 -40.24
C VAL A 75 -9.21 -6.42 -40.06
N PRO A 76 -8.18 -5.70 -40.56
CA PRO A 76 -6.80 -5.99 -40.24
C PRO A 76 -6.54 -5.71 -38.75
N GLY A 77 -5.70 -6.49 -38.09
CA GLY A 77 -5.33 -6.26 -36.68
C GLY A 77 -6.34 -6.79 -35.63
N HIS A 78 -7.25 -7.70 -35.97
CA HIS A 78 -8.29 -8.22 -35.06
C HIS A 78 -7.73 -8.82 -33.75
N LEU A 79 -6.54 -9.42 -33.78
CA LEU A 79 -5.90 -9.98 -32.58
C LEU A 79 -5.53 -8.90 -31.57
N VAL A 80 -5.18 -7.69 -32.03
CA VAL A 80 -4.87 -6.56 -31.15
C VAL A 80 -6.13 -6.11 -30.41
N ALA A 81 -7.25 -5.98 -31.12
CA ALA A 81 -8.54 -5.62 -30.50
C ALA A 81 -8.98 -6.66 -29.45
N LEU A 82 -8.84 -7.95 -29.76
CA LEU A 82 -9.13 -9.04 -28.81
C LEU A 82 -8.20 -8.99 -27.58
N ALA A 83 -6.91 -8.76 -27.78
CA ALA A 83 -5.94 -8.65 -26.70
C ALA A 83 -6.26 -7.48 -25.75
N PHE A 84 -6.61 -6.30 -26.29
CA PHE A 84 -7.05 -5.17 -25.48
C PHE A 84 -8.36 -5.46 -24.73
N GLY A 85 -9.32 -6.15 -25.37
CA GLY A 85 -10.55 -6.59 -24.71
C GLY A 85 -10.28 -7.53 -23.54
N TYR A 86 -9.45 -8.55 -23.76
CA TYR A 86 -9.04 -9.49 -22.72
C TYR A 86 -8.29 -8.80 -21.58
N ALA A 87 -7.31 -7.95 -21.89
CA ALA A 87 -6.55 -7.19 -20.91
C ALA A 87 -7.45 -6.24 -20.10
N GLY A 88 -8.40 -5.55 -20.76
CA GLY A 88 -9.37 -4.67 -20.11
C GLY A 88 -10.29 -5.43 -19.15
N MET A 89 -10.77 -6.61 -19.53
CA MET A 89 -11.56 -7.47 -18.64
C MET A 89 -10.74 -7.94 -17.43
N GLY A 90 -9.50 -8.40 -17.66
CA GLY A 90 -8.59 -8.78 -16.58
C GLY A 90 -8.30 -7.64 -15.61
N ALA A 91 -8.03 -6.44 -16.14
CA ALA A 91 -7.82 -5.24 -15.34
C ALA A 91 -9.06 -4.85 -14.53
N MET A 92 -10.26 -4.96 -15.11
CA MET A 92 -11.52 -4.72 -14.40
C MET A 92 -11.72 -5.69 -13.25
N ILE A 93 -11.51 -7.00 -13.49
CA ILE A 93 -11.62 -8.02 -12.45
C ILE A 93 -10.61 -7.78 -11.33
N ALA A 94 -9.35 -7.52 -11.68
CA ALA A 94 -8.30 -7.20 -10.72
C ALA A 94 -8.64 -5.97 -9.88
N PHE A 95 -9.17 -4.92 -10.51
CA PHE A 95 -9.60 -3.70 -9.81
C PHE A 95 -10.76 -4.00 -8.84
N LEU A 96 -11.78 -4.75 -9.28
CA LEU A 96 -12.93 -5.10 -8.44
C LEU A 96 -12.53 -5.96 -7.23
N LEU A 97 -11.64 -6.93 -7.43
CA LEU A 97 -11.12 -7.79 -6.37
C LEU A 97 -10.14 -7.06 -5.44
N GLY A 98 -9.38 -6.08 -5.94
CA GLY A 98 -8.40 -5.32 -5.15
C GLY A 98 -9.01 -4.30 -4.19
N ARG A 99 -10.13 -3.66 -4.55
CA ARG A 99 -10.80 -2.64 -3.71
C ARG A 99 -11.11 -3.07 -2.27
N PRO A 100 -11.68 -4.26 -1.98
CA PRO A 100 -11.93 -4.67 -0.61
C PRO A 100 -10.64 -4.91 0.19
N LEU A 101 -9.56 -5.38 -0.45
CA LEU A 101 -8.26 -5.58 0.22
C LEU A 101 -7.67 -4.25 0.68
N VAL A 102 -7.69 -3.22 -0.17
CA VAL A 102 -7.19 -1.88 0.19
C VAL A 102 -7.93 -1.35 1.41
N ARG A 103 -9.27 -1.41 1.39
CA ARG A 103 -10.09 -0.96 2.53
C ARG A 103 -9.82 -1.74 3.81
N ALA A 104 -9.61 -3.05 3.71
CA ALA A 104 -9.29 -3.89 4.86
C ALA A 104 -7.90 -3.56 5.43
N THR A 105 -6.93 -3.26 4.57
CA THR A 105 -5.59 -2.82 4.97
C THR A 105 -5.65 -1.45 5.64
N ASP A 106 -6.34 -0.48 5.07
CA ASP A 106 -6.48 0.87 5.65
C ASP A 106 -7.16 0.81 7.04
N ALA A 107 -8.24 0.03 7.17
CA ALA A 107 -8.92 -0.16 8.44
C ALA A 107 -8.02 -0.81 9.49
N ARG A 108 -7.17 -1.77 9.08
CA ARG A 108 -6.18 -2.40 9.96
C ARG A 108 -5.10 -1.40 10.38
N GLN A 109 -4.54 -0.63 9.45
CA GLN A 109 -3.52 0.38 9.74
C GLN A 109 -4.04 1.44 10.71
N THR A 110 -5.30 1.86 10.54
CA THR A 110 -5.97 2.79 11.46
C THR A 110 -6.04 2.21 12.88
N LYS A 111 -6.50 0.96 13.03
CA LYS A 111 -6.54 0.29 14.34
C LYS A 111 -5.15 0.16 14.98
N GLU A 112 -4.14 -0.16 14.18
CA GLU A 112 -2.76 -0.25 14.66
C GLU A 112 -2.21 1.11 15.10
N ALA A 113 -2.51 2.17 14.36
CA ALA A 113 -2.16 3.53 14.72
C ALA A 113 -2.84 3.97 16.04
N ASP A 114 -4.13 3.67 16.22
CA ASP A 114 -4.88 3.97 17.45
C ASP A 114 -4.25 3.27 18.68
N PHE A 115 -3.83 2.01 18.53
CA PHE A 115 -3.15 1.28 19.60
C PHE A 115 -1.79 1.88 19.93
N ARG A 116 -0.97 2.20 18.92
CA ARG A 116 0.33 2.86 19.12
C ARG A 116 0.16 4.21 19.83
N PHE A 117 -0.83 5.00 19.41
CA PHE A 117 -1.16 6.26 20.07
C PHE A 117 -1.60 6.05 21.53
N GLY A 118 -2.41 5.02 21.79
CA GLY A 118 -2.80 4.63 23.15
C GLY A 118 -1.61 4.31 24.05
N LEU A 119 -0.59 3.61 23.53
CA LEU A 119 0.64 3.31 24.26
C LEU A 119 1.45 4.57 24.58
N VAL A 120 1.61 5.48 23.61
CA VAL A 120 2.31 6.76 23.81
C VAL A 120 1.60 7.57 24.90
N ARG A 121 0.27 7.67 24.82
CA ARG A 121 -0.53 8.39 25.82
C ARG A 121 -0.40 7.79 27.23
N ALA A 122 -0.38 6.46 27.35
CA ALA A 122 -0.19 5.78 28.63
C ALA A 122 1.20 6.06 29.22
N HIS A 123 2.23 6.15 28.37
CA HIS A 123 3.58 6.52 28.77
C HIS A 123 3.66 8.00 29.21
N GLU A 124 3.11 8.93 28.42
CA GLU A 124 3.06 10.36 28.78
C GLU A 124 2.27 10.63 30.06
N SER A 125 1.24 9.81 30.32
CA SER A 125 0.40 9.91 31.52
C SER A 125 0.84 8.97 32.66
N ALA A 126 2.08 8.47 32.65
CA ALA A 126 2.54 7.48 33.62
C ALA A 126 2.46 7.96 35.08
N GLU A 127 2.80 9.22 35.33
CA GLU A 127 2.77 9.82 36.67
C GLU A 127 1.34 9.88 37.26
N PRO A 128 0.33 10.48 36.58
CA PRO A 128 -1.04 10.48 37.10
C PRO A 128 -1.64 9.07 37.21
N ILE A 129 -1.29 8.14 36.32
CA ILE A 129 -1.72 6.73 36.41
C ILE A 129 -1.15 6.07 37.67
N ALA A 130 0.14 6.28 37.96
CA ALA A 130 0.81 5.73 39.14
C ALA A 130 0.24 6.30 40.44
N ILE A 131 0.01 7.63 40.49
CA ILE A 131 -0.59 8.30 41.65
C ILE A 131 -2.01 7.79 41.91
N ALA A 132 -2.82 7.63 40.85
CA ALA A 132 -4.19 7.13 40.95
C ALA A 132 -4.29 5.60 41.12
N ARG A 133 -3.16 4.86 41.06
CA ARG A 133 -3.12 3.38 40.94
C ARG A 133 -4.04 2.84 39.84
N GLY A 134 -4.15 3.57 38.74
CA GLY A 134 -5.06 3.29 37.61
C GLY A 134 -4.56 2.22 36.62
N GLU A 135 -3.44 1.56 36.92
CA GLU A 135 -2.73 0.65 36.01
C GLU A 135 -3.58 -0.53 35.53
N ALA A 136 -4.45 -1.07 36.39
CA ALA A 136 -5.33 -2.18 36.03
C ALA A 136 -6.35 -1.80 34.95
N LEU A 137 -6.89 -0.58 35.04
CA LEU A 137 -7.85 -0.04 34.09
C LEU A 137 -7.18 0.22 32.73
N GLU A 138 -6.00 0.85 32.75
CA GLU A 138 -5.28 1.15 31.51
C GLU A 138 -4.77 -0.13 30.82
N ARG A 139 -4.35 -1.14 31.59
CA ARG A 139 -4.00 -2.47 31.07
C ARG A 139 -5.19 -3.15 30.40
N GLN A 140 -6.38 -3.08 30.99
CA GLN A 140 -7.59 -3.64 30.39
C GLN A 140 -7.93 -2.93 29.07
N ARG A 141 -7.84 -1.60 29.04
CA ARG A 141 -8.13 -0.78 27.85
C ARG A 141 -7.16 -1.05 26.70
N LEU A 142 -5.86 -1.15 26.98
CA LEU A 142 -4.85 -1.51 25.97
C LEU A 142 -5.02 -2.96 25.52
N GLY A 143 -5.38 -3.87 26.43
CA GLY A 143 -5.64 -5.27 26.13
C GLY A 143 -6.80 -5.47 25.15
N THR A 144 -7.94 -4.80 25.35
CA THR A 144 -9.09 -4.91 24.43
C THR A 144 -8.78 -4.33 23.05
N THR A 145 -8.01 -3.25 22.99
CA THR A 145 -7.56 -2.65 21.72
C THR A 145 -6.61 -3.61 20.99
N PHE A 146 -5.68 -4.23 21.70
CA PHE A 146 -4.77 -5.24 21.15
C PHE A 146 -5.51 -6.48 20.63
N GLU A 147 -6.48 -6.99 21.38
CA GLU A 147 -7.28 -8.14 20.98
C GLU A 147 -8.06 -7.87 19.68
N THR A 148 -8.58 -6.65 19.52
CA THR A 148 -9.26 -6.21 18.30
C THR A 148 -8.33 -6.21 17.07
N ILE A 149 -7.05 -5.87 17.26
CA ILE A 149 -6.04 -5.92 16.19
C ILE A 149 -5.68 -7.38 15.88
N ALA A 150 -5.46 -8.20 16.91
CA ALA A 150 -5.11 -9.62 16.76
C ALA A 150 -6.20 -10.40 16.00
N GLN A 151 -7.47 -10.18 16.33
CA GLN A 151 -8.60 -10.77 15.61
C GLN A 151 -8.62 -10.34 14.13
N SER A 152 -8.42 -9.04 13.87
CA SER A 152 -8.33 -8.53 12.49
C SER A 152 -7.18 -9.16 11.70
N TRP A 153 -6.07 -9.51 12.35
CA TRP A 153 -4.91 -10.16 11.74
C TRP A 153 -5.21 -11.62 11.39
N TYR A 154 -5.91 -12.32 12.29
CA TYR A 154 -6.33 -13.70 12.10
C TYR A 154 -7.32 -13.83 10.94
N ASP A 155 -8.31 -12.93 10.87
CA ASP A 155 -9.30 -12.90 9.80
C ASP A 155 -8.65 -12.65 8.42
N GLN A 156 -7.68 -11.73 8.34
CA GLN A 156 -6.93 -11.48 7.12
C GLN A 156 -6.08 -12.68 6.70
N SER A 157 -5.36 -13.29 7.64
CA SER A 157 -4.52 -14.47 7.37
C SER A 157 -5.36 -15.65 6.88
N MET A 158 -6.52 -15.87 7.49
CA MET A 158 -7.46 -16.91 7.08
C MET A 158 -8.07 -16.62 5.70
N GLY A 159 -8.39 -15.35 5.42
CA GLY A 159 -8.86 -14.91 4.10
C GLY A 159 -7.83 -15.13 3.00
N LEU A 160 -6.57 -14.77 3.24
CA LEU A 160 -5.45 -15.03 2.33
C LEU A 160 -5.22 -16.54 2.14
N ALA A 161 -5.24 -17.33 3.21
CA ALA A 161 -5.10 -18.79 3.13
C ALA A 161 -6.19 -19.43 2.27
N ARG A 162 -7.45 -18.96 2.39
CA ARG A 162 -8.58 -19.42 1.55
C ARG A 162 -8.40 -19.04 0.08
N LEU A 163 -7.93 -17.82 -0.21
CA LEU A 163 -7.65 -17.38 -1.58
C LEU A 163 -6.50 -18.16 -2.21
N LEU A 164 -5.42 -18.40 -1.45
CA LEU A 164 -4.28 -19.20 -1.90
C LEU A 164 -4.69 -20.66 -2.15
N ALA A 165 -5.47 -21.26 -1.26
CA ALA A 165 -5.99 -22.62 -1.43
C ALA A 165 -6.91 -22.74 -2.65
N PHE A 166 -7.73 -21.71 -2.91
CA PHE A 166 -8.57 -21.66 -4.10
C PHE A 166 -7.73 -21.51 -5.38
N SER A 167 -6.74 -20.61 -5.37
CA SER A 167 -5.84 -20.41 -6.52
C SER A 167 -5.00 -21.65 -6.82
N SER A 168 -4.51 -22.37 -5.80
CA SER A 168 -3.74 -23.60 -6.02
C SER A 168 -4.61 -24.73 -6.55
N GLY A 169 -5.90 -24.77 -6.18
CA GLY A 169 -6.86 -25.75 -6.70
C GLY A 169 -7.34 -25.45 -8.12
N TYR A 170 -7.26 -24.20 -8.58
CA TYR A 170 -7.64 -23.79 -9.94
C TYR A 170 -6.52 -24.00 -10.98
N VAL A 171 -5.27 -24.10 -10.51
CA VAL A 171 -4.07 -24.31 -11.36
C VAL A 171 -3.66 -25.78 -11.47
N ALA A 172 -4.29 -26.68 -10.69
CA ALA A 172 -4.11 -28.13 -10.76
C ALA A 172 -5.13 -28.78 -11.70
#